data_AF-A0A9P7JX25-F1
#
_entry.id   AF-A0A9P7JX25-F1
#
_cell.length_a   1.000
_cell.length_b   1.000
_cell.length_c   1.000
_cell.angle_alpha   90.00
_cell.angle_beta   90.00
_cell.angle_gamma   90.00
#
_symmetry.space_group_name_H-M   'P 1'
#
loop_
_entity.id
_entity.type
_entity.pdbx_description
1 polymer ?
#
loop_
_entity_poly.entity_id
_entity_poly.type
_entity_poly.pdbx_seq_one_letter_code
_entity_poly.pdbx_strand_id
1 'polypeptide(L)'
;MSFNSHAYHVEKMLLPNYLASPGVLNTTTWQHTETGLELAKKTDQTPFIGIIMGHVSPFRLKCGPVGNHMNSDVSPLLKSKYQFHLCCPADHELGMDYETSISVLDVWQKQVGKSGECKNMLIEDVMGTMLRCVKSIFNMREDTVPNSPHGQSVENTPQMDEETRNWPVPDQFASEFDEIKYNYQVIPLPLYHDGHLVEPSMANEAINGAIVEVQFHIHHWKIKQFDSFQANVEKVEILCPGPVHHTSSYKRPRPKEKDNERELNSALDKLTVKEIIAAVGDNNLKRVEKRKRSDLVATVQRLMETHIPIISAANSKAAQSHDAHLSSHAPFENALNQLTVNEIISAVHEFKLSRAEKRNRNSLLSSVRHSALLQSVVVSAADAKAAHLQDCEEQQLKKMWLQEERQISAQASF
;
A
#
# COMPACT_ATOMS: atom_id res chain seq x y z
N MET A 1 12.57 -12.69 28.51
CA MET A 1 11.64 -12.56 29.66
C MET A 1 10.32 -12.06 29.10
N SER A 2 9.17 -12.37 29.73
CA SER A 2 7.89 -11.79 29.27
C SER A 2 7.86 -10.29 29.60
N PHE A 3 7.58 -9.45 28.61
CA PHE A 3 7.39 -8.01 28.79
C PHE A 3 6.23 -7.74 29.76
N ASN A 4 6.49 -6.96 30.82
CA ASN A 4 5.49 -6.55 31.80
C ASN A 4 5.09 -5.10 31.50
N SER A 5 4.00 -4.93 30.74
CA SER A 5 3.50 -3.63 30.30
C SER A 5 3.20 -2.69 31.47
N HIS A 6 2.58 -3.20 32.53
CA HIS A 6 2.22 -2.40 33.70
C HIS A 6 3.43 -1.82 34.44
N ALA A 7 4.43 -2.65 34.75
CA ALA A 7 5.65 -2.18 35.40
C ALA A 7 6.37 -1.13 34.53
N TYR A 8 6.39 -1.35 33.21
CA TYR A 8 7.00 -0.44 32.26
C TYR A 8 6.22 0.90 32.17
N HIS A 9 4.89 0.85 32.14
CA HIS A 9 4.02 2.03 32.18
C HIS A 9 4.31 2.90 33.42
N VAL A 10 4.32 2.30 34.61
CA VAL A 10 4.59 3.01 35.86
C VAL A 10 5.96 3.69 35.84
N GLU A 11 6.99 3.02 35.32
CA GLU A 11 8.32 3.61 35.16
C GLU A 11 8.30 4.81 34.20
N LYS A 12 7.64 4.69 33.04
CA LYS A 12 7.64 5.74 32.01
C LYS A 12 6.81 6.96 32.37
N MET A 13 5.76 6.80 33.17
CA MET A 13 4.97 7.93 33.67
C MET A 13 5.77 8.90 34.55
N LEU A 14 6.91 8.47 35.08
CA LEU A 14 7.83 9.32 35.84
C LEU A 14 8.75 10.16 34.94
N LEU A 15 8.85 9.84 33.65
CA LEU A 15 9.72 10.54 32.73
C LEU A 15 9.01 11.80 32.19
N PRO A 16 9.62 12.99 32.31
CA PRO A 16 8.99 14.25 31.89
C PRO A 16 8.83 14.38 30.37
N ASN A 17 9.52 13.55 29.61
CA ASN A 17 9.46 13.52 28.15
C ASN A 17 8.61 12.35 27.60
N TYR A 18 7.95 11.58 28.47
CA TYR A 18 6.97 10.60 28.06
C TYR A 18 5.67 11.29 27.65
N LEU A 19 5.17 11.04 26.44
CA LEU A 19 4.08 11.84 25.87
C LEU A 19 2.75 11.67 26.60
N ALA A 20 2.52 10.52 27.24
CA ALA A 20 1.34 10.32 28.07
C ALA A 20 1.48 10.91 29.49
N SER A 21 2.68 11.37 29.87
CA SER A 21 2.89 11.95 31.19
C SER A 21 2.10 13.26 31.37
N PRO A 22 1.46 13.47 32.53
CA PRO A 22 0.76 14.71 32.81
C PRO A 22 1.70 15.92 32.74
N GLY A 23 1.29 16.96 32.02
CA GLY A 23 2.01 18.21 31.98
C GLY A 23 3.14 18.30 30.95
N VAL A 24 3.35 17.28 30.09
CA VAL A 24 4.33 17.34 29.00
C VAL A 24 4.16 18.61 28.15
N LEU A 25 2.92 18.99 27.83
CA LEU A 25 2.58 20.22 27.11
C LEU A 25 3.10 21.51 27.79
N ASN A 26 3.18 21.51 29.12
CA ASN A 26 3.64 22.66 29.89
C ASN A 26 5.16 22.82 29.84
N THR A 27 5.89 21.77 29.47
CA THR A 27 7.37 21.75 29.45
C THR A 27 7.97 22.04 28.07
N THR A 28 7.15 22.10 27.02
CA THR A 28 7.61 22.23 25.63
C THR A 28 7.23 23.56 24.98
N THR A 29 8.07 24.09 24.10
CA THR A 29 7.80 25.25 23.25
C THR A 29 8.31 25.02 21.85
N TRP A 30 7.71 25.68 20.86
CA TRP A 30 8.26 25.69 19.50
C TRP A 30 9.39 26.72 19.40
N GLN A 31 10.47 26.35 18.72
CA GLN A 31 11.64 27.18 18.48
C GLN A 31 11.96 27.23 16.99
N HIS A 32 12.36 28.41 16.51
CA HIS A 32 12.84 28.56 15.14
C HIS A 32 14.24 27.97 14.98
N THR A 33 14.41 27.14 13.97
CA THR A 33 15.70 26.60 13.50
C THR A 33 15.99 27.11 12.09
N GLU A 34 17.18 26.85 11.57
CA GLU A 34 17.54 27.23 10.20
C GLU A 34 16.62 26.61 9.14
N THR A 35 16.06 25.43 9.45
CA THR A 35 15.27 24.65 8.50
C THR A 35 13.77 24.70 8.74
N GLY A 36 13.30 25.23 9.88
CA GLY A 36 11.86 25.28 10.18
C GLY A 36 11.57 25.60 11.65
N LEU A 37 10.55 24.93 12.19
CA LEU A 37 10.23 24.94 13.62
C LEU A 37 10.55 23.58 14.22
N GLU A 38 11.13 23.57 15.41
CA GLU A 38 11.40 22.36 16.17
C GLU A 38 10.81 22.49 17.57
N LEU A 39 10.31 21.37 18.11
CA LEU A 39 9.83 21.33 19.48
C LEU A 39 11.02 21.27 20.43
N ALA A 40 11.10 22.21 21.37
CA ALA A 40 12.18 22.35 22.33
C ALA A 40 11.65 22.35 23.77
N LYS A 41 12.52 22.04 24.74
CA LYS A 41 12.21 22.18 26.16
C LYS A 41 12.16 23.67 26.54
N LYS A 42 11.17 24.08 27.33
CA LYS A 42 11.06 25.48 27.81
C LYS A 42 12.20 25.89 28.74
N THR A 43 12.79 24.95 29.46
CA THR A 43 13.79 25.21 30.49
C THR A 43 15.13 25.67 29.93
N ASP A 44 15.63 24.98 28.90
CA ASP A 44 16.97 25.16 28.35
C ASP A 44 16.98 25.40 26.83
N GLN A 45 15.81 25.39 26.18
CA GLN A 45 15.66 25.52 24.72
C GLN A 45 16.44 24.44 23.94
N THR A 46 16.72 23.29 24.57
CA THR A 46 17.27 22.13 23.85
C THR A 46 16.16 21.40 23.10
N PRO A 47 16.47 20.68 22.00
CA PRO A 47 15.51 19.84 21.31
C PRO A 47 14.77 18.90 22.28
N PHE A 48 13.44 18.87 22.19
CA PHE A 48 12.62 17.98 23.00
C PHE A 48 12.57 16.60 22.33
N ILE A 49 13.13 15.61 23.01
CA ILE A 49 13.08 14.20 22.60
C ILE A 49 11.91 13.54 23.32
N GLY A 50 10.79 13.41 22.61
CA GLY A 50 9.58 12.75 23.09
C GLY A 50 9.70 11.24 23.07
N ILE A 51 9.06 10.58 24.04
CA ILE A 51 8.96 9.12 24.15
C ILE A 51 7.50 8.71 23.93
N ILE A 52 7.26 7.80 22.99
CA ILE A 52 5.96 7.18 22.76
C ILE A 52 6.11 5.66 22.69
N MET A 53 5.11 4.93 23.18
CA MET A 53 5.00 3.48 23.01
C MET A 53 3.91 3.18 21.99
N GLY A 54 4.17 2.25 21.07
CA GLY A 54 3.19 1.92 20.03
C GLY A 54 3.44 0.55 19.41
N HIS A 55 2.39 0.02 18.77
CA HIS A 55 2.48 -1.21 17.99
C HIS A 55 2.83 -0.89 16.53
N VAL A 56 3.86 -1.52 15.98
CA VAL A 56 4.34 -1.21 14.62
C VAL A 56 3.46 -1.87 13.58
N SER A 57 2.92 -1.06 12.66
CA SER A 57 2.05 -1.55 11.58
C SER A 57 2.81 -2.43 10.58
N PRO A 58 2.30 -3.63 10.25
CA PRO A 58 2.96 -4.53 9.30
C PRO A 58 2.87 -4.03 7.84
N PHE A 59 1.92 -3.15 7.52
CA PHE A 59 1.60 -2.80 6.13
C PHE A 59 2.42 -1.64 5.57
N ARG A 60 3.09 -0.86 6.43
CA ARG A 60 3.77 0.37 6.03
C ARG A 60 5.16 0.48 6.67
N LEU A 61 5.92 -0.59 6.49
CA LEU A 61 7.23 -0.79 7.05
C LEU A 61 8.32 -0.74 5.97
N LYS A 62 9.25 0.21 6.13
CA LYS A 62 10.34 0.53 5.21
C LYS A 62 11.60 0.87 6.02
N CYS A 63 12.06 -0.07 6.84
CA CYS A 63 13.22 0.05 7.73
C CYS A 63 14.46 -0.71 7.23
N GLY A 64 14.43 -1.32 6.03
CA GLY A 64 15.59 -2.00 5.45
C GLY A 64 16.66 -1.03 4.92
N PRO A 65 17.77 -1.54 4.35
CA PRO A 65 18.96 -0.75 3.98
C PRO A 65 18.72 0.34 2.92
N VAL A 66 17.65 0.22 2.13
CA VAL A 66 17.23 1.22 1.11
C VAL A 66 16.00 2.02 1.54
N GLY A 67 15.47 1.75 2.74
CA GLY A 67 14.32 2.45 3.31
C GLY A 67 13.09 2.43 2.40
N ASN A 68 12.57 3.62 2.15
CA ASN A 68 11.42 3.87 1.29
C ASN A 68 11.77 4.08 -0.20
N HIS A 69 13.02 3.88 -0.62
CA HIS A 69 13.40 3.94 -2.04
C HIS A 69 12.65 2.86 -2.84
N MET A 70 12.08 3.24 -3.97
CA MET A 70 11.39 2.32 -4.88
C MET A 70 12.17 2.15 -6.19
N ASN A 71 12.43 3.27 -6.86
CA ASN A 71 13.26 3.37 -8.06
C ASN A 71 13.81 4.81 -8.18
N SER A 72 14.84 4.97 -9.02
CA SER A 72 15.52 6.24 -9.27
C SER A 72 14.59 7.34 -9.81
N ASP A 73 13.58 6.97 -10.60
CA ASP A 73 12.67 7.92 -11.26
C ASP A 73 11.70 8.58 -10.27
N VAL A 74 11.33 7.88 -9.19
CA VAL A 74 10.36 8.35 -8.19
C VAL A 74 11.06 9.03 -7.01
N SER A 75 12.14 8.44 -6.51
CA SER A 75 12.87 8.98 -5.37
C SER A 75 14.32 8.52 -5.40
N PRO A 76 15.29 9.43 -5.60
CA PRO A 76 16.71 9.09 -5.51
C PRO A 76 17.03 8.37 -4.19
N LEU A 77 17.90 7.38 -4.22
CA LEU A 77 18.37 6.62 -3.06
C LEU A 77 18.90 7.54 -1.98
N LEU A 78 19.60 8.61 -2.37
CA LEU A 78 20.09 9.65 -1.46
C LEU A 78 18.99 10.24 -0.55
N LYS A 79 17.76 10.35 -1.04
CA LYS A 79 16.63 10.92 -0.27
C LYS A 79 15.84 9.86 0.51
N SER A 80 16.32 8.61 0.50
CA SER A 80 15.67 7.51 1.19
C SER A 80 15.65 7.73 2.70
N LYS A 81 14.56 7.28 3.29
CA LYS A 81 14.32 7.34 4.72
C LYS A 81 13.84 5.98 5.20
N TYR A 82 14.27 5.60 6.39
CA TYR A 82 13.52 4.64 7.17
C TYR A 82 12.13 5.21 7.45
N GLN A 83 11.11 4.40 7.30
CA GLN A 83 9.74 4.80 7.58
C GLN A 83 8.95 3.62 8.15
N PHE A 84 8.29 3.88 9.27
CA PHE A 84 7.35 2.95 9.87
C PHE A 84 6.20 3.73 10.52
N HIS A 85 5.14 3.03 10.88
CA HIS A 85 3.97 3.64 11.51
C HIS A 85 3.66 2.93 12.81
N LEU A 86 3.42 3.71 13.86
CA LEU A 86 2.89 3.21 15.12
C LEU A 86 1.38 3.28 15.07
N CYS A 87 0.73 2.25 15.59
CA CYS A 87 -0.70 2.12 15.85
C CYS A 87 -0.93 1.95 17.36
N CYS A 88 -2.19 2.07 17.77
CA CYS A 88 -2.61 1.78 19.15
C CYS A 88 -2.27 0.32 19.51
N PRO A 89 -1.51 0.07 20.58
CA PRO A 89 -1.27 -1.29 21.10
C PRO A 89 -2.57 -1.99 21.51
N ALA A 90 -2.59 -3.33 21.43
CA ALA A 90 -3.71 -4.12 21.93
C ALA A 90 -3.75 -4.22 23.47
N ASP A 91 -2.62 -3.98 24.13
CA ASP A 91 -2.55 -3.85 25.58
C ASP A 91 -3.33 -2.61 26.03
N HIS A 92 -4.19 -2.76 27.03
CA HIS A 92 -5.13 -1.69 27.42
C HIS A 92 -4.43 -0.47 28.00
N GLU A 93 -3.43 -0.64 28.86
CA GLU A 93 -2.72 0.47 29.50
C GLU A 93 -1.90 1.24 28.47
N LEU A 94 -1.13 0.52 27.65
CA LEU A 94 -0.35 1.12 26.57
C LEU A 94 -1.24 1.75 25.48
N GLY A 95 -2.44 1.21 25.28
CA GLY A 95 -3.44 1.77 24.38
C GLY A 95 -3.92 3.15 24.83
N MET A 96 -4.25 3.31 26.11
CA MET A 96 -4.64 4.61 26.67
C MET A 96 -3.51 5.64 26.61
N ASP A 97 -2.27 5.19 26.90
CA ASP A 97 -1.09 6.05 26.78
C ASP A 97 -0.86 6.52 25.34
N TYR A 98 -1.04 5.62 24.37
CA TYR A 98 -0.91 5.94 22.96
C TYR A 98 -1.95 6.98 22.54
N GLU A 99 -3.22 6.80 22.89
CA GLU A 99 -4.29 7.77 22.57
C GLU A 99 -4.03 9.15 23.20
N THR A 100 -3.56 9.17 24.45
CA THR A 100 -3.14 10.40 25.13
C THR A 100 -1.98 11.06 24.38
N SER A 101 -0.99 10.28 23.97
CA SER A 101 0.18 10.75 23.23
C SER A 101 -0.20 11.33 21.86
N ILE A 102 -1.12 10.68 21.13
CA ILE A 102 -1.66 11.18 19.86
C ILE A 102 -2.40 12.51 20.07
N SER A 103 -3.18 12.63 21.14
CA SER A 103 -3.88 13.87 21.49
C SER A 103 -2.91 15.02 21.79
N VAL A 104 -1.82 14.74 22.51
CA VAL A 104 -0.73 15.70 22.76
C VAL A 104 -0.06 16.14 21.46
N LEU A 105 0.24 15.20 20.56
CA LEU A 105 0.82 15.48 19.25
C LEU A 105 -0.09 16.37 18.39
N ASP A 106 -1.40 16.10 18.38
CA ASP A 106 -2.39 16.90 17.67
C ASP A 106 -2.48 18.34 18.23
N VAL A 107 -2.43 18.51 19.56
CA VAL A 107 -2.35 19.83 20.20
C VAL A 107 -1.09 20.58 19.75
N TRP A 108 0.09 19.93 19.74
CA TRP A 108 1.31 20.56 19.25
C TRP A 108 1.23 20.94 17.77
N GLN A 109 0.64 20.09 16.91
CA GLN A 109 0.42 20.45 15.50
C GLN A 109 -0.47 21.67 15.36
N LYS A 110 -1.59 21.74 16.08
CA LYS A 110 -2.54 22.86 16.04
C LYS A 110 -1.97 24.18 16.58
N GLN A 111 -0.97 24.13 17.46
CA GLN A 111 -0.33 25.34 17.98
C GLN A 111 0.43 26.13 16.89
N VAL A 112 1.04 25.44 15.92
CA VAL A 112 1.85 26.08 14.85
C VAL A 112 1.29 25.91 13.44
N GLY A 113 0.40 24.94 13.23
CA GLY A 113 -0.29 24.71 11.97
C GLY A 113 -1.27 25.82 11.64
N LYS A 114 -0.93 26.68 10.68
CA LYS A 114 -1.73 27.84 10.27
C LYS A 114 -2.47 27.63 8.95
N SER A 115 -2.10 26.60 8.19
CA SER A 115 -2.66 26.31 6.86
C SER A 115 -4.07 25.70 6.91
N GLY A 116 -4.48 25.17 8.06
CA GLY A 116 -5.67 24.32 8.19
C GLY A 116 -5.46 22.88 7.71
N GLU A 117 -4.30 22.56 7.13
CA GLU A 117 -3.96 21.22 6.63
C GLU A 117 -2.59 20.80 7.18
N CYS A 118 -2.61 19.91 8.18
CA CYS A 118 -1.41 19.32 8.79
C CYS A 118 -1.15 17.95 8.17
N LYS A 119 0.08 17.69 7.69
CA LYS A 119 0.43 16.46 6.96
C LYS A 119 1.65 15.75 7.55
N ASN A 120 1.84 14.51 7.11
CA ASN A 120 3.07 13.70 7.18
C ASN A 120 3.51 13.16 8.54
N MET A 121 2.88 13.53 9.65
CA MET A 121 3.16 12.94 10.98
C MET A 121 2.00 12.09 11.48
N LEU A 122 0.85 12.70 11.78
CA LEU A 122 -0.38 11.98 12.12
C LEU A 122 -1.14 11.59 10.84
N ILE A 123 -1.53 10.33 10.73
CA ILE A 123 -2.20 9.77 9.56
C ILE A 123 -3.47 9.06 10.01
N GLU A 124 -4.62 9.56 9.57
CA GLU A 124 -5.91 8.90 9.78
C GLU A 124 -6.03 7.66 8.88
N ASP A 125 -6.41 6.53 9.47
CA ASP A 125 -6.68 5.26 8.77
C ASP A 125 -7.93 4.58 9.36
N VAL A 126 -8.37 3.48 8.74
CA VAL A 126 -9.55 2.72 9.16
C VAL A 126 -9.41 2.18 10.58
N MET A 127 -8.18 1.97 11.04
CA MET A 127 -7.84 1.46 12.37
C MET A 127 -7.58 2.59 13.40
N GLY A 128 -7.83 3.84 13.03
CA GLY A 128 -7.56 5.03 13.86
C GLY A 128 -6.35 5.83 13.38
N THR A 129 -5.98 6.83 14.18
CA THR A 129 -4.84 7.71 13.89
C THR A 129 -3.52 6.96 14.15
N MET A 130 -2.63 6.97 13.16
CA MET A 130 -1.29 6.42 13.23
C MET A 130 -0.23 7.52 13.31
N LEU A 131 0.87 7.25 14.00
CA LEU A 131 2.06 8.11 13.99
C LEU A 131 3.07 7.58 12.97
N ARG A 132 3.41 8.39 11.96
CA ARG A 132 4.46 8.11 11.00
C ARG A 132 5.81 8.56 11.56
N CYS A 133 6.70 7.60 11.80
CA CYS A 133 8.07 7.82 12.22
C CYS A 133 9.00 7.75 11.01
N VAL A 134 9.98 8.66 10.96
CA VAL A 134 10.95 8.73 9.85
C VAL A 134 12.38 8.96 10.35
N LYS A 135 13.36 8.47 9.59
CA LYS A 135 14.79 8.79 9.81
C LYS A 135 15.51 8.71 8.47
N SER A 136 16.31 9.73 8.14
CA SER A 136 17.13 9.71 6.92
C SER A 136 18.18 8.60 7.01
N ILE A 137 18.38 7.89 5.90
CA ILE A 137 19.43 6.86 5.80
C ILE A 137 20.78 7.50 5.52
N PHE A 138 20.80 8.60 4.77
CA PHE A 138 22.03 9.26 4.33
C PHE A 138 22.13 10.66 4.92
N ASN A 139 23.30 10.98 5.48
CA ASN A 139 23.67 12.32 5.87
C ASN A 139 24.88 12.77 5.05
N MET A 140 24.93 14.06 4.71
CA MET A 140 26.10 14.63 4.03
C MET A 140 27.30 14.56 4.96
N ARG A 141 28.45 14.12 4.43
CA ARG A 141 29.71 14.12 5.17
C ARG A 141 30.19 15.56 5.36
N GLU A 142 30.88 15.81 6.48
CA GLU A 142 31.60 17.07 6.68
C GLU A 142 32.78 17.17 5.70
N ASP A 143 33.52 16.07 5.55
CA ASP A 143 34.62 15.93 4.59
C ASP A 143 34.27 14.89 3.51
N THR A 144 34.39 15.28 2.24
CA THR A 144 34.20 14.35 1.12
C THR A 144 35.37 13.37 1.06
N VAL A 145 35.08 12.10 0.79
CA VAL A 145 36.11 11.07 0.63
C VAL A 145 36.81 11.27 -0.73
N PRO A 146 38.09 11.67 -0.76
CA PRO A 146 38.82 11.95 -1.99
C PRO A 146 39.24 10.62 -2.61
N ASN A 147 38.31 9.96 -3.30
CA ASN A 147 38.55 8.80 -4.15
C ASN A 147 37.34 8.56 -5.08
N SER A 148 36.86 9.65 -5.69
CA SER A 148 36.25 9.50 -7.02
C SER A 148 37.31 8.86 -7.93
N PRO A 149 36.98 7.90 -8.81
CA PRO A 149 37.91 7.09 -9.62
C PRO A 149 38.89 7.85 -10.55
N HIS A 150 39.13 9.15 -10.35
CA HIS A 150 39.94 10.04 -11.16
C HIS A 150 41.04 10.83 -10.40
N GLY A 151 41.33 10.55 -9.12
CA GLY A 151 42.24 11.39 -8.30
C GLY A 151 43.41 10.65 -7.65
N GLN A 152 44.62 11.23 -7.75
CA GLN A 152 45.88 10.74 -7.19
C GLN A 152 45.84 10.59 -5.65
N SER A 153 46.44 9.51 -5.13
CA SER A 153 46.49 9.24 -3.69
C SER A 153 47.35 10.29 -2.96
N VAL A 154 46.74 11.04 -2.07
CA VAL A 154 47.45 11.85 -1.07
C VAL A 154 47.34 11.11 0.26
N GLU A 155 48.45 10.95 0.99
CA GLU A 155 48.56 10.10 2.21
C GLU A 155 47.66 10.52 3.41
N ASN A 156 46.80 11.54 3.27
CA ASN A 156 45.91 12.04 4.32
C ASN A 156 44.43 12.12 3.88
N THR A 157 44.00 11.31 2.92
CA THR A 157 42.60 11.34 2.47
C THR A 157 41.64 10.73 3.51
N PRO A 158 40.51 11.40 3.84
CA PRO A 158 39.45 10.84 4.66
C PRO A 158 39.08 9.42 4.19
N GLN A 159 39.23 8.44 5.07
CA GLN A 159 38.86 7.06 4.78
C GLN A 159 37.34 6.90 4.92
N MET A 160 36.70 6.24 3.95
CA MET A 160 35.27 5.89 4.05
C MET A 160 35.04 5.04 5.30
N ASP A 161 34.06 5.41 6.13
CA ASP A 161 33.70 4.67 7.34
C ASP A 161 33.26 3.24 7.02
N GLU A 162 33.47 2.35 8.01
CA GLU A 162 33.23 0.91 7.85
C GLU A 162 31.75 0.58 7.62
N GLU A 163 30.85 1.33 8.27
CA GLU A 163 29.39 1.18 8.15
C GLU A 163 28.95 1.45 6.71
N THR A 164 29.36 2.59 6.13
CA THR A 164 29.04 2.95 4.75
C THR A 164 29.73 2.01 3.75
N ARG A 165 30.96 1.56 4.02
CA ARG A 165 31.68 0.64 3.13
C ARG A 165 30.94 -0.69 2.96
N ASN A 166 30.41 -1.23 4.06
CA ASN A 166 29.82 -2.57 4.11
C ASN A 166 28.28 -2.53 4.11
N TRP A 167 27.68 -1.39 3.78
CA TRP A 167 26.23 -1.22 3.83
C TRP A 167 25.52 -2.24 2.92
N PRO A 168 24.55 -3.03 3.42
CA PRO A 168 23.97 -4.17 2.70
C PRO A 168 22.93 -3.74 1.65
N VAL A 169 23.38 -3.02 0.62
CA VAL A 169 22.54 -2.57 -0.49
C VAL A 169 22.26 -3.73 -1.46
N PRO A 170 21.00 -3.98 -1.85
CA PRO A 170 20.68 -4.95 -2.89
C PRO A 170 21.37 -4.62 -4.23
N ASP A 171 21.82 -5.64 -4.96
CA ASP A 171 22.60 -5.50 -6.21
C ASP A 171 21.99 -4.50 -7.21
N GLN A 172 20.66 -4.47 -7.32
CA GLN A 172 19.93 -3.58 -8.22
C GLN A 172 20.11 -2.07 -7.92
N PHE A 173 20.59 -1.71 -6.73
CA PHE A 173 20.84 -0.34 -6.30
C PHE A 173 22.33 -0.06 -6.04
N ALA A 174 23.21 -1.04 -6.28
CA ALA A 174 24.64 -0.92 -5.96
C ALA A 174 25.32 0.23 -6.72
N SER A 175 24.99 0.42 -8.01
CA SER A 175 25.54 1.52 -8.81
C SER A 175 25.17 2.90 -8.25
N GLU A 176 23.90 3.10 -7.87
CA GLU A 176 23.45 4.39 -7.31
C GLU A 176 24.08 4.64 -5.94
N PHE A 177 24.26 3.59 -5.14
CA PHE A 177 24.95 3.68 -3.85
C PHE A 177 26.43 4.04 -4.02
N ASP A 178 27.12 3.42 -4.97
CA ASP A 178 28.52 3.68 -5.29
C ASP A 178 28.76 5.14 -5.72
N GLU A 179 27.78 5.77 -6.37
CA GLU A 179 27.84 7.18 -6.75
C GLU A 179 27.75 8.13 -5.54
N ILE A 180 26.95 7.79 -4.53
CA ILE A 180 26.67 8.71 -3.40
C ILE A 180 27.58 8.49 -2.18
N LYS A 181 28.12 7.28 -1.96
CA LYS A 181 28.83 6.91 -0.71
C LYS A 181 30.08 7.74 -0.40
N TYR A 182 30.65 8.44 -1.39
CA TYR A 182 31.80 9.33 -1.21
C TYR A 182 31.42 10.70 -0.60
N ASN A 183 30.19 11.15 -0.81
CA ASN A 183 29.69 12.44 -0.32
C ASN A 183 28.76 12.29 0.89
N TYR A 184 28.21 11.09 1.07
CA TYR A 184 27.24 10.79 2.10
C TYR A 184 27.70 9.61 2.96
N GLN A 185 27.43 9.71 4.26
CA GLN A 185 27.59 8.60 5.19
C GLN A 185 26.23 7.97 5.46
N VAL A 186 26.23 6.67 5.67
CA VAL A 186 25.04 5.95 6.11
C VAL A 186 24.84 6.17 7.60
N ILE A 187 23.59 6.39 7.98
CA ILE A 187 23.10 6.43 9.36
C ILE A 187 22.17 5.23 9.53
N PRO A 188 22.58 4.18 10.27
CA PRO A 188 21.71 3.07 10.59
C PRO A 188 20.48 3.53 11.39
N LEU A 189 19.36 2.81 11.27
CA LEU A 189 18.25 3.01 12.19
C LEU A 189 18.70 2.54 13.58
N PRO A 190 18.70 3.39 14.62
CA PRO A 190 19.11 3.01 15.97
C PRO A 190 18.02 2.16 16.64
N LEU A 191 17.88 0.93 16.15
CA LEU A 191 16.90 -0.07 16.55
C LEU A 191 17.57 -1.09 17.46
N TYR A 192 17.06 -1.23 18.67
CA TYR A 192 17.62 -2.11 19.69
C TYR A 192 16.63 -3.20 20.08
N HIS A 193 17.16 -4.37 20.41
CA HIS A 193 16.42 -5.46 21.03
C HIS A 193 17.28 -6.06 22.15
N ASP A 194 16.75 -6.06 23.37
CA ASP A 194 17.46 -6.53 24.56
C ASP A 194 18.84 -5.85 24.72
N GLY A 195 18.90 -4.55 24.44
CA GLY A 195 20.14 -3.75 24.52
C GLY A 195 21.15 -3.95 23.38
N HIS A 196 20.87 -4.80 22.40
CA HIS A 196 21.73 -5.03 21.25
C HIS A 196 21.19 -4.31 20.02
N LEU A 197 22.08 -3.70 19.24
CA LEU A 197 21.71 -3.07 17.97
C LEU A 197 21.27 -4.14 16.97
N VAL A 198 20.12 -3.94 16.35
CA VAL A 198 19.58 -4.82 15.30
C VAL A 198 20.23 -4.47 13.97
N GLU A 199 20.74 -5.49 13.29
CA GLU A 199 21.35 -5.34 11.96
C GLU A 199 20.39 -4.70 10.94
N PRO A 200 20.85 -3.77 10.09
CA PRO A 200 20.01 -3.08 9.11
C PRO A 200 19.24 -4.00 8.17
N SER A 201 19.83 -5.15 7.81
CA SER A 201 19.20 -6.18 6.97
C SER A 201 18.03 -6.88 7.66
N MET A 202 18.04 -6.94 9.00
CA MET A 202 17.04 -7.60 9.84
C MET A 202 16.00 -6.63 10.41
N ALA A 203 16.22 -5.31 10.31
CA ALA A 203 15.40 -4.29 10.95
C ALA A 203 13.90 -4.40 10.60
N ASN A 204 13.57 -4.65 9.32
CA ASN A 204 12.19 -4.88 8.90
C ASN A 204 11.55 -6.10 9.57
N GLU A 205 12.28 -7.21 9.69
CA GLU A 205 11.74 -8.43 10.30
C GLU A 205 11.57 -8.25 11.81
N ALA A 206 12.58 -7.68 12.47
CA ALA A 206 12.61 -7.51 13.92
C ALA A 206 11.48 -6.62 14.44
N ILE A 207 11.18 -5.52 13.74
CA ILE A 207 10.20 -4.52 14.20
C ILE A 207 8.76 -4.81 13.72
N ASN A 208 8.57 -5.75 12.79
CA ASN A 208 7.26 -6.01 12.20
C ASN A 208 6.27 -6.55 13.24
N GLY A 209 5.19 -5.81 13.51
CA GLY A 209 4.19 -6.16 14.52
C GLY A 209 4.68 -6.09 15.96
N ALA A 210 5.87 -5.51 16.20
CA ALA A 210 6.44 -5.38 17.53
C ALA A 210 5.77 -4.23 18.30
N ILE A 211 5.77 -4.32 19.63
CA ILE A 211 5.55 -3.18 20.52
C ILE A 211 6.91 -2.55 20.78
N VAL A 212 7.02 -1.26 20.49
CA VAL A 212 8.26 -0.51 20.58
C VAL A 212 8.12 0.74 21.42
N GLU A 213 9.21 1.13 22.09
CA GLU A 213 9.43 2.50 22.54
C GLU A 213 10.16 3.26 21.43
N VAL A 214 9.63 4.42 21.05
CA VAL A 214 10.27 5.32 20.08
C VAL A 214 10.61 6.63 20.77
N GLN A 215 11.87 7.01 20.68
CA GLN A 215 12.36 8.33 21.05
C GLN A 215 12.53 9.16 19.79
N PHE A 216 11.93 10.35 19.75
CA PHE A 216 11.91 11.18 18.53
C PHE A 216 11.80 12.67 18.87
N HIS A 217 12.29 13.52 17.97
CA HIS A 217 12.00 14.95 17.99
C HIS A 217 11.01 15.31 16.87
N ILE A 218 10.31 16.44 17.03
CA ILE A 218 9.30 16.88 16.07
C ILE A 218 9.82 18.08 15.30
N HIS A 219 9.83 17.95 13.99
CA HIS A 219 10.18 19.03 13.08
C HIS A 219 8.96 19.46 12.24
N HIS A 220 8.80 20.76 12.05
CA HIS A 220 7.73 21.37 11.27
C HIS A 220 8.30 22.28 10.17
N TRP A 221 7.75 22.11 8.97
CA TRP A 221 7.96 23.01 7.83
C TRP A 221 6.63 23.53 7.32
N LYS A 222 6.61 24.80 6.95
CA LYS A 222 5.52 25.35 6.16
C LYS A 222 5.81 25.18 4.66
N ILE A 223 5.03 24.35 3.97
CA ILE A 223 5.20 24.06 2.54
C ILE A 223 4.02 24.67 1.77
N LYS A 224 4.24 25.86 1.19
CA LYS A 224 3.23 26.59 0.40
C LYS A 224 1.87 26.70 1.11
N GLN A 225 0.98 25.74 0.83
CA GLN A 225 -0.41 25.69 1.26
C GLN A 225 -0.67 24.74 2.44
N PHE A 226 0.30 23.96 2.90
CA PHE A 226 0.11 23.02 4.02
C PHE A 226 1.28 23.07 5.02
N ASP A 227 1.02 22.57 6.22
CA ASP A 227 1.99 22.45 7.29
C ASP A 227 2.42 20.98 7.38
N SER A 228 3.71 20.72 7.19
CA SER A 228 4.27 19.37 7.21
C SER A 228 4.99 19.16 8.52
N PHE A 229 4.66 18.06 9.19
CA PHE A 229 5.31 17.64 10.43
C PHE A 229 6.01 16.30 10.21
N GLN A 230 7.11 16.06 10.91
CA GLN A 230 7.79 14.76 10.94
C GLN A 230 8.20 14.42 12.37
N ALA A 231 7.96 13.17 12.76
CA ALA A 231 8.54 12.55 13.94
C ALA A 231 9.88 11.91 13.54
N ASN A 232 10.97 12.62 13.78
CA ASN A 232 12.32 12.20 13.43
C ASN A 232 12.88 11.29 14.53
N VAL A 233 13.15 10.04 14.19
CA VAL A 233 13.56 9.01 15.15
C VAL A 233 15.00 9.23 15.62
N GLU A 234 15.19 9.17 16.93
CA GLU A 234 16.49 9.15 17.61
C GLU A 234 16.85 7.76 18.14
N LYS A 235 15.87 7.00 18.65
CA LYS A 235 16.06 5.64 19.14
C LYS A 235 14.77 4.84 19.01
N VAL A 236 14.89 3.55 18.72
CA VAL A 236 13.80 2.56 18.79
C VAL A 236 14.25 1.40 19.66
N GLU A 237 13.44 1.02 20.65
CA GLU A 237 13.67 -0.16 21.49
C GLU A 237 12.50 -1.14 21.31
N ILE A 238 12.79 -2.39 20.96
CA ILE A 238 11.79 -3.45 20.86
C ILE A 238 11.50 -3.97 22.27
N LEU A 239 10.30 -3.64 22.78
CA LEU A 239 9.84 -4.06 24.11
C LEU A 239 9.22 -5.46 24.07
N CYS A 240 8.41 -5.71 23.05
CA CYS A 240 7.83 -7.02 22.79
C CYS A 240 7.95 -7.31 21.30
N PRO A 241 8.71 -8.34 20.88
CA PRO A 241 8.79 -8.76 19.50
C PRO A 241 7.39 -9.05 18.93
N GLY A 242 7.22 -8.78 17.64
CA GLY A 242 6.00 -9.13 16.94
C GLY A 242 5.85 -10.64 16.79
N PRO A 243 4.65 -11.12 16.41
CA PRO A 243 4.45 -12.53 16.11
C PRO A 243 5.42 -12.93 15.00
N VAL A 244 6.23 -13.97 15.26
CA VAL A 244 7.12 -14.52 14.25
C VAL A 244 6.26 -14.95 13.08
N HIS A 245 6.36 -14.22 11.97
CA HIS A 245 5.79 -14.68 10.72
C HIS A 245 6.62 -15.88 10.31
N HIS A 246 6.20 -17.07 10.73
CA HIS A 246 6.67 -18.29 10.12
C HIS A 246 6.41 -18.10 8.64
N THR A 247 7.49 -17.88 7.88
CA THR A 247 7.42 -17.99 6.44
C THR A 247 6.97 -19.41 6.24
N SER A 248 5.68 -19.60 5.96
CA SER A 248 5.13 -20.94 5.85
C SER A 248 6.07 -21.66 4.88
N SER A 249 6.57 -22.84 5.24
CA SER A 249 7.36 -23.67 4.32
C SER A 249 6.59 -23.93 3.01
N TYR A 250 5.28 -23.74 3.04
CA TYR A 250 4.37 -23.61 1.90
C TYR A 250 4.32 -22.22 1.24
N LYS A 251 5.39 -21.43 1.29
CA LYS A 251 5.61 -20.43 0.24
C LYS A 251 5.80 -21.24 -1.03
N ARG A 252 4.68 -21.59 -1.70
CA ARG A 252 4.68 -21.93 -3.12
C ARG A 252 5.62 -20.90 -3.75
N PRO A 253 6.67 -21.33 -4.46
CA PRO A 253 7.57 -20.41 -5.13
C PRO A 253 6.67 -19.36 -5.79
N ARG A 254 6.84 -18.08 -5.43
CA ARG A 254 6.19 -17.04 -6.22
C ARG A 254 6.61 -17.37 -7.66
N PRO A 255 5.67 -17.65 -8.59
CA PRO A 255 6.04 -17.93 -9.97
C PRO A 255 6.94 -16.78 -10.35
N LYS A 256 8.20 -17.09 -10.72
CA LYS A 256 9.20 -16.04 -10.91
C LYS A 256 8.57 -15.09 -11.91
N GLU A 257 8.57 -13.80 -11.60
CA GLU A 257 8.00 -12.79 -12.50
C GLU A 257 8.60 -12.89 -13.92
N LYS A 258 9.86 -13.34 -13.99
CA LYS A 258 10.56 -13.73 -15.23
C LYS A 258 9.99 -14.97 -15.93
N ASP A 259 9.45 -15.94 -15.20
CA ASP A 259 8.76 -17.10 -15.78
C ASP A 259 7.40 -16.67 -16.34
N ASN A 260 6.65 -15.81 -15.63
CA ASN A 260 5.40 -15.23 -16.13
C ASN A 260 5.62 -14.38 -17.39
N GLU A 261 6.70 -13.60 -17.43
CA GLU A 261 7.06 -12.80 -18.61
C GLU A 261 7.47 -13.69 -19.80
N ARG A 262 8.20 -14.79 -19.54
CA ARG A 262 8.49 -15.80 -20.58
C ARG A 262 7.23 -16.50 -21.09
N GLU A 263 6.33 -16.88 -20.19
CA GLU A 263 5.05 -17.51 -20.55
C GLU A 263 4.16 -16.55 -21.34
N LEU A 264 4.07 -15.28 -20.93
CA LEU A 264 3.35 -14.25 -21.65
C LEU A 264 3.92 -14.03 -23.05
N ASN A 265 5.24 -13.90 -23.18
CA ASN A 265 5.89 -13.73 -24.48
C ASN A 265 5.65 -14.96 -25.39
N SER A 266 5.73 -16.17 -24.84
CA SER A 266 5.38 -17.40 -25.56
C SER A 266 3.90 -17.46 -25.96
N ALA A 267 3.00 -16.95 -25.13
CA ALA A 267 1.57 -16.87 -25.41
C ALA A 267 1.27 -15.84 -26.51
N LEU A 268 1.88 -14.66 -26.45
CA LEU A 268 1.72 -13.59 -27.43
C LEU A 268 2.23 -13.98 -28.82
N ASP A 269 3.26 -14.83 -28.89
CA ASP A 269 3.77 -15.35 -30.16
C ASP A 269 2.75 -16.22 -30.91
N LYS A 270 1.90 -16.94 -30.17
CA LYS A 270 0.86 -17.84 -30.70
C LYS A 270 -0.42 -17.11 -31.14
N LEU A 271 -0.58 -15.85 -30.74
CA LEU A 271 -1.76 -15.04 -31.01
C LEU A 271 -1.51 -14.02 -32.14
N THR A 272 -2.52 -13.83 -32.97
CA THR A 272 -2.57 -12.77 -33.97
C THR A 272 -2.88 -11.42 -33.29
N VAL A 273 -2.55 -10.32 -33.97
CA VAL A 273 -2.85 -8.96 -33.48
C VAL A 273 -4.32 -8.78 -33.10
N LYS A 274 -5.24 -9.33 -33.90
CA LYS A 274 -6.69 -9.25 -33.62
C LYS A 274 -7.07 -10.01 -32.34
N GLU A 275 -6.49 -11.18 -32.10
CA GLU A 275 -6.75 -11.98 -30.90
C GLU A 275 -6.15 -11.33 -29.64
N ILE A 276 -4.98 -10.71 -29.76
CA ILE A 276 -4.38 -9.94 -28.66
C ILE A 276 -5.27 -8.74 -28.32
N ILE A 277 -5.73 -7.99 -29.33
CA ILE A 277 -6.66 -6.87 -29.13
C ILE A 277 -7.96 -7.33 -28.47
N ALA A 278 -8.52 -8.47 -28.93
CA ALA A 278 -9.73 -9.03 -28.35
C ALA A 278 -9.54 -9.47 -26.89
N ALA A 279 -8.39 -10.10 -26.56
CA ALA A 279 -8.08 -10.57 -25.21
C ALA A 279 -7.78 -9.41 -24.23
N VAL A 280 -7.17 -8.33 -24.70
CA VAL A 280 -6.88 -7.13 -23.92
C VAL A 280 -8.12 -6.25 -23.74
N GLY A 281 -9.06 -6.32 -24.69
CA GLY A 281 -10.25 -5.47 -24.75
C GLY A 281 -9.99 -4.15 -25.48
N ASP A 282 -10.84 -3.84 -26.45
CA ASP A 282 -10.63 -2.74 -27.41
C ASP A 282 -10.55 -1.34 -26.77
N ASN A 283 -11.15 -1.18 -25.59
CA ASN A 283 -11.19 0.08 -24.84
C ASN A 283 -9.88 0.39 -24.10
N ASN A 284 -9.02 -0.61 -23.93
CA ASN A 284 -7.76 -0.48 -23.19
C ASN A 284 -6.57 -0.08 -24.07
N LEU A 285 -6.80 0.13 -25.37
CA LEU A 285 -5.76 0.32 -26.38
C LEU A 285 -5.99 1.60 -27.18
N LYS A 286 -4.96 2.44 -27.27
CA LYS A 286 -4.96 3.63 -28.12
C LYS A 286 -4.88 3.24 -29.59
N ARG A 287 -5.40 4.10 -30.47
CA ARG A 287 -5.43 3.87 -31.93
C ARG A 287 -4.03 3.63 -32.54
N VAL A 288 -2.97 4.17 -31.94
CA VAL A 288 -1.59 3.99 -32.40
C VAL A 288 -1.07 2.59 -32.06
N GLU A 289 -1.38 2.09 -30.87
CA GLU A 289 -0.93 0.78 -30.36
C GLU A 289 -1.55 -0.39 -31.16
N LYS A 290 -2.76 -0.20 -31.70
CA LYS A 290 -3.46 -1.18 -32.54
C LYS A 290 -2.84 -1.39 -33.94
N ARG A 291 -1.95 -0.49 -34.39
CA ARG A 291 -1.44 -0.50 -35.78
C ARG A 291 -0.26 -1.45 -35.98
N LYS A 292 0.53 -1.71 -34.95
CA LYS A 292 1.75 -2.53 -35.04
C LYS A 292 1.79 -3.52 -33.88
N ARG A 293 2.15 -4.78 -34.19
CA ARG A 293 2.26 -5.85 -33.18
C ARG A 293 3.29 -5.52 -32.10
N SER A 294 4.42 -4.90 -32.47
CA SER A 294 5.47 -4.49 -31.52
C SER A 294 4.94 -3.54 -30.45
N ASP A 295 4.17 -2.53 -30.87
CA ASP A 295 3.66 -1.49 -29.99
C ASP A 295 2.56 -2.06 -29.08
N LEU A 296 1.74 -2.95 -29.63
CA LEU A 296 0.73 -3.70 -28.89
C LEU A 296 1.35 -4.59 -27.80
N VAL A 297 2.41 -5.33 -28.13
CA VAL A 297 3.12 -6.21 -27.17
C VAL A 297 3.75 -5.39 -26.05
N ALA A 298 4.38 -4.26 -26.37
CA ALA A 298 4.97 -3.37 -25.37
C ALA A 298 3.91 -2.77 -24.42
N THR A 299 2.72 -2.42 -24.94
CA THR A 299 1.61 -1.93 -24.12
C THR A 299 1.03 -3.04 -23.23
N VAL A 300 0.91 -4.27 -23.74
CA VAL A 300 0.44 -5.43 -22.96
C VAL A 300 1.40 -5.79 -21.82
N GLN A 301 2.71 -5.78 -22.06
CA GLN A 301 3.71 -6.05 -21.02
C GLN A 301 3.61 -5.03 -19.87
N ARG A 302 3.33 -3.76 -20.20
CA ARG A 302 3.11 -2.70 -19.20
C ARG A 302 1.81 -2.87 -18.40
N LEU A 303 0.81 -3.53 -18.98
CA LEU A 303 -0.50 -3.78 -18.35
C LEU A 303 -0.52 -5.16 -17.71
N MET A 304 0.24 -5.34 -16.63
CA MET A 304 0.43 -6.64 -15.95
C MET A 304 -0.87 -7.36 -15.58
N GLU A 305 -1.93 -6.63 -15.26
CA GLU A 305 -3.26 -7.20 -14.91
C GLU A 305 -3.96 -7.89 -16.11
N THR A 306 -3.54 -7.61 -17.34
CA THR A 306 -4.12 -8.18 -18.56
C THR A 306 -3.46 -9.50 -18.98
N HIS A 307 -2.45 -9.97 -18.24
CA HIS A 307 -1.73 -11.20 -18.59
C HIS A 307 -2.63 -12.45 -18.49
N ILE A 308 -3.52 -12.50 -17.50
CA ILE A 308 -4.36 -13.69 -17.24
C ILE A 308 -5.34 -13.97 -18.39
N PRO A 309 -6.13 -13.00 -18.89
CA PRO A 309 -7.00 -13.22 -20.05
C PRO A 309 -6.24 -13.61 -21.33
N ILE A 310 -5.04 -13.06 -21.54
CA ILE A 310 -4.21 -13.32 -22.73
C ILE A 310 -3.63 -14.73 -22.68
N ILE A 311 -3.05 -15.13 -21.54
CA ILE A 311 -2.56 -16.50 -21.33
C ILE A 311 -3.73 -17.49 -21.46
N SER A 312 -4.90 -17.16 -20.90
CA SER A 312 -6.12 -17.96 -21.06
C SER A 312 -6.57 -18.05 -22.52
N ALA A 313 -6.53 -16.96 -23.29
CA ALA A 313 -6.90 -16.96 -24.71
C ALA A 313 -5.90 -17.78 -25.56
N ALA A 314 -4.60 -17.68 -25.27
CA ALA A 314 -3.57 -18.49 -25.93
C ALA A 314 -3.70 -19.97 -25.59
N ASN A 315 -3.95 -20.30 -24.32
CA ASN A 315 -4.21 -21.67 -23.88
C ASN A 315 -5.53 -22.21 -24.43
N SER A 316 -6.57 -21.36 -24.57
CA SER A 316 -7.84 -21.72 -25.19
C SER A 316 -7.68 -21.95 -26.69
N LYS A 317 -6.84 -21.18 -27.39
CA LYS A 317 -6.50 -21.42 -28.80
C LYS A 317 -5.71 -22.71 -28.97
N ALA A 318 -4.80 -23.00 -28.04
CA ALA A 318 -4.07 -24.27 -27.99
C ALA A 318 -5.02 -25.45 -27.68
N ALA A 319 -5.99 -25.27 -26.79
CA ALA A 319 -6.98 -26.27 -26.43
C ALA A 319 -8.08 -26.44 -27.49
N GLN A 320 -8.46 -25.39 -28.23
CA GLN A 320 -9.38 -25.47 -29.37
C GLN A 320 -8.78 -26.25 -30.55
N SER A 321 -7.48 -26.55 -30.52
CA SER A 321 -6.84 -27.51 -31.43
C SER A 321 -6.95 -28.97 -30.98
N HIS A 322 -7.47 -29.21 -29.77
CA HIS A 322 -7.71 -30.53 -29.19
C HIS A 322 -9.10 -30.57 -28.54
N ASP A 323 -10.10 -30.91 -29.35
CA ASP A 323 -11.41 -31.42 -28.99
C ASP A 323 -12.24 -30.78 -27.85
N ALA A 324 -13.44 -30.39 -28.26
CA ALA A 324 -14.64 -30.20 -27.48
C ALA A 324 -14.79 -31.14 -26.26
N HIS A 325 -15.05 -30.57 -25.06
CA HIS A 325 -16.26 -30.83 -24.26
C HIS A 325 -16.22 -30.10 -22.89
N LEU A 326 -17.27 -29.29 -22.65
CA LEU A 326 -18.01 -28.98 -21.40
C LEU A 326 -17.29 -28.94 -20.02
N SER A 327 -17.46 -27.82 -19.28
CA SER A 327 -17.54 -27.86 -17.81
C SER A 327 -18.35 -26.71 -17.17
N SER A 328 -19.50 -27.09 -16.63
CA SER A 328 -20.20 -26.71 -15.38
C SER A 328 -20.30 -25.27 -14.81
N HIS A 329 -19.63 -24.22 -15.33
CA HIS A 329 -19.76 -22.85 -14.76
C HIS A 329 -20.79 -21.95 -15.45
N ALA A 330 -21.40 -22.40 -16.54
CA ALA A 330 -22.27 -21.58 -17.40
C ALA A 330 -23.49 -20.93 -16.72
N PRO A 331 -24.20 -21.56 -15.75
CA PRO A 331 -25.46 -21.01 -15.25
C PRO A 331 -25.28 -19.70 -14.46
N PHE A 332 -24.28 -19.64 -13.59
CA PHE A 332 -24.05 -18.48 -12.73
C PHE A 332 -23.45 -17.29 -13.48
N GLU A 333 -22.49 -17.53 -14.38
CA GLU A 333 -21.92 -16.47 -15.21
C GLU A 333 -22.96 -15.92 -16.20
N ASN A 334 -23.87 -16.75 -16.73
CA ASN A 334 -25.00 -16.27 -17.52
C ASN A 334 -25.95 -15.40 -16.69
N ALA A 335 -26.25 -15.77 -15.44
CA ALA A 335 -27.08 -14.96 -14.55
C ALA A 335 -26.45 -13.58 -14.26
N LEU A 336 -25.13 -13.51 -14.03
CA LEU A 336 -24.42 -12.25 -13.80
C LEU A 336 -24.43 -11.31 -15.02
N ASN A 337 -24.48 -11.87 -16.23
CA ASN A 337 -24.50 -11.10 -17.46
C ASN A 337 -25.91 -10.54 -17.78
N GLN A 338 -26.97 -11.11 -17.20
CA GLN A 338 -28.35 -10.63 -17.38
C GLN A 338 -28.73 -9.49 -16.43
N LEU A 339 -27.94 -9.25 -15.37
CA LEU A 339 -28.21 -8.27 -14.34
C LEU A 339 -27.26 -7.06 -14.38
N THR A 340 -27.84 -5.87 -14.29
CA THR A 340 -27.13 -4.60 -14.06
C THR A 340 -26.60 -4.55 -12.63
N VAL A 341 -25.62 -3.66 -12.37
CA VAL A 341 -25.05 -3.49 -11.02
C VAL A 341 -26.12 -3.13 -9.99
N ASN A 342 -27.07 -2.27 -10.35
CA ASN A 342 -28.14 -1.86 -9.44
C ASN A 342 -29.11 -3.00 -9.13
N GLU A 343 -29.39 -3.87 -10.10
CA GLU A 343 -30.21 -5.07 -9.89
C GLU A 343 -29.50 -6.07 -8.98
N ILE A 344 -28.19 -6.26 -9.15
CA ILE A 344 -27.39 -7.11 -8.26
C ILE A 344 -27.40 -6.54 -6.83
N ILE A 345 -27.16 -5.23 -6.67
CA ILE A 345 -27.19 -4.56 -5.35
C ILE A 345 -28.57 -4.67 -4.70
N SER A 346 -29.64 -4.55 -5.48
CA SER A 346 -31.02 -4.66 -4.98
C SER A 346 -31.34 -6.10 -4.56
N ALA A 347 -30.88 -7.10 -5.33
CA ALA A 347 -31.06 -8.51 -5.01
C ALA A 347 -30.36 -8.90 -3.70
N VAL A 348 -29.18 -8.33 -3.44
CA VAL A 348 -28.38 -8.65 -2.24
C VAL A 348 -28.52 -7.62 -1.11
N HIS A 349 -29.56 -6.78 -1.13
CA HIS A 349 -29.68 -5.64 -0.20
C HIS A 349 -29.78 -6.04 1.28
N GLU A 350 -30.24 -7.26 1.58
CA GLU A 350 -30.30 -7.82 2.93
C GLU A 350 -28.92 -8.20 3.49
N PHE A 351 -27.89 -8.27 2.63
CA PHE A 351 -26.52 -8.56 3.04
C PHE A 351 -25.75 -7.26 3.30
N LYS A 352 -24.99 -7.25 4.40
CA LYS A 352 -24.11 -6.13 4.75
C LYS A 352 -22.93 -6.05 3.79
N LEU A 353 -23.13 -5.37 2.66
CA LEU A 353 -22.05 -5.02 1.73
C LEU A 353 -21.33 -3.75 2.16
N SER A 354 -20.01 -3.73 2.00
CA SER A 354 -19.17 -2.57 2.26
C SER A 354 -19.47 -1.43 1.26
N ARG A 355 -19.11 -0.19 1.63
CA ARG A 355 -19.23 0.96 0.72
C ARG A 355 -18.40 0.79 -0.55
N ALA A 356 -17.28 0.06 -0.48
CA ALA A 356 -16.41 -0.22 -1.62
C ALA A 356 -17.05 -1.24 -2.57
N GLU A 357 -17.67 -2.30 -2.05
CA GLU A 357 -18.41 -3.29 -2.85
C GLU A 357 -19.59 -2.65 -3.60
N LYS A 358 -20.35 -1.77 -2.94
CA LYS A 358 -21.48 -1.07 -3.59
C LYS A 358 -21.07 -0.11 -4.69
N ARG A 359 -19.83 0.39 -4.70
CA ARG A 359 -19.34 1.40 -5.67
C ARG A 359 -18.54 0.79 -6.82
N ASN A 360 -18.01 -0.42 -6.67
CA ASN A 360 -17.13 -1.05 -7.64
C ASN A 360 -17.69 -2.42 -8.06
N ARG A 361 -18.11 -2.53 -9.34
CA ARG A 361 -18.67 -3.76 -9.91
C ARG A 361 -17.73 -4.96 -9.71
N ASN A 362 -16.43 -4.81 -9.88
CA ASN A 362 -15.49 -5.93 -9.74
C ASN A 362 -15.40 -6.42 -8.28
N SER A 363 -15.48 -5.51 -7.32
CA SER A 363 -15.51 -5.85 -5.89
C SER A 363 -16.82 -6.55 -5.50
N LEU A 364 -17.95 -6.06 -6.03
CA LEU A 364 -19.27 -6.68 -5.86
C LEU A 364 -19.29 -8.10 -6.44
N LEU A 365 -18.83 -8.27 -7.69
CA LEU A 365 -18.82 -9.56 -8.37
C LEU A 365 -17.88 -10.56 -7.68
N SER A 366 -16.74 -10.11 -7.17
CA SER A 366 -15.83 -10.94 -6.38
C SER A 366 -16.50 -11.46 -5.10
N SER A 367 -17.21 -10.57 -4.39
CA SER A 367 -17.92 -10.91 -3.16
C SER A 367 -19.06 -11.91 -3.40
N VAL A 368 -19.83 -11.73 -4.49
CA VAL A 368 -20.89 -12.68 -4.88
C VAL A 368 -20.27 -14.02 -5.29
N ARG A 369 -19.18 -14.03 -6.08
CA ARG A 369 -18.48 -15.26 -6.51
C ARG A 369 -17.95 -16.09 -5.35
N HIS A 370 -17.63 -15.49 -4.22
CA HIS A 370 -17.07 -16.22 -3.07
C HIS A 370 -18.10 -16.64 -2.03
N SER A 371 -19.39 -16.34 -2.23
CA SER A 371 -20.46 -16.73 -1.32
C SER A 371 -21.57 -17.48 -2.06
N ALA A 372 -21.67 -18.80 -1.85
CA ALA A 372 -22.69 -19.64 -2.47
C ALA A 372 -24.13 -19.13 -2.21
N LEU A 373 -24.35 -18.52 -1.04
CA LEU A 373 -25.63 -17.94 -0.67
C LEU A 373 -25.95 -16.68 -1.47
N LEU A 374 -24.95 -15.81 -1.71
CA LEU A 374 -25.12 -14.67 -2.62
C LEU A 374 -25.29 -15.12 -4.09
N GLN A 375 -24.58 -16.18 -4.51
CA GLN A 375 -24.75 -16.73 -5.85
C GLN A 375 -26.19 -17.20 -6.09
N SER A 376 -26.77 -17.92 -5.12
CA SER A 376 -28.16 -18.40 -5.20
C SER A 376 -29.17 -17.25 -5.31
N VAL A 377 -28.98 -16.17 -4.54
CA VAL A 377 -29.86 -14.99 -4.57
C VAL A 377 -29.78 -14.27 -5.92
N VAL A 378 -28.58 -14.15 -6.47
CA VAL A 378 -28.35 -13.50 -7.77
C VAL A 378 -28.91 -14.33 -8.93
N VAL A 379 -28.79 -15.67 -8.88
CA VAL A 379 -29.41 -16.56 -9.89
C VAL A 379 -30.93 -16.44 -9.84
N SER A 380 -31.53 -16.48 -8.65
CA SER A 380 -32.98 -16.33 -8.49
C SER A 380 -33.49 -14.96 -9.00
N ALA A 381 -32.72 -13.90 -8.81
CA ALA A 381 -33.07 -12.57 -9.33
C ALA A 381 -32.98 -12.49 -10.86
N ALA A 382 -32.00 -13.18 -11.47
CA ALA A 382 -31.88 -13.29 -12.92
C ALA A 382 -33.05 -14.07 -13.52
N ASP A 383 -33.42 -15.21 -12.92
CA ASP A 383 -34.56 -16.02 -13.35
C ASP A 383 -35.89 -15.24 -13.26
N ALA A 384 -36.09 -14.47 -12.19
CA ALA A 384 -37.27 -13.61 -12.04
C ALA A 384 -37.33 -12.52 -13.12
N LYS A 385 -36.20 -11.91 -13.47
CA LYS A 385 -36.10 -10.92 -14.55
C LYS A 385 -36.38 -11.55 -15.92
N ALA A 386 -35.84 -12.74 -16.17
CA ALA A 386 -36.08 -13.48 -17.41
C ALA A 386 -37.58 -13.81 -17.59
N ALA A 387 -38.24 -14.27 -16.53
CA ALA A 387 -39.69 -14.54 -16.55
C ALA A 387 -40.51 -13.27 -16.84
N HIS A 388 -40.14 -12.13 -16.26
CA HIS A 388 -40.82 -10.85 -16.54
C HIS A 388 -40.64 -10.38 -17.99
N LEU A 389 -39.46 -10.59 -18.57
CA LEU A 389 -39.21 -10.25 -19.98
C LEU A 389 -40.06 -11.11 -20.92
N GLN A 390 -40.19 -12.41 -20.63
CA GLN A 390 -41.05 -13.32 -21.40
C GLN A 390 -42.53 -12.90 -21.34
N ASP A 391 -43.06 -12.52 -20.17
CA ASP A 391 -44.44 -12.04 -20.05
C ASP A 391 -44.65 -10.73 -20.83
N CYS A 392 -43.67 -9.82 -20.80
CA CYS A 392 -43.70 -8.59 -21.60
C CYS A 392 -43.69 -8.86 -23.12
N GLU A 393 -42.87 -9.81 -23.59
CA GLU A 393 -42.85 -10.24 -24.99
C GLU A 393 -44.18 -10.88 -25.41
N GLU A 394 -44.75 -11.74 -24.58
CA GLU A 394 -46.05 -12.36 -24.83
C GLU A 394 -47.18 -11.31 -24.92
N GLN A 395 -47.16 -10.32 -24.04
CA GLN A 395 -48.11 -9.21 -24.08
C GLN A 395 -47.95 -8.34 -25.33
N GLN A 396 -46.71 -8.12 -25.81
CA GLN A 396 -46.47 -7.41 -27.06
C GLN A 396 -46.99 -8.19 -28.27
N LEU A 397 -46.74 -9.50 -28.32
CA LEU A 397 -47.26 -10.37 -29.38
C LEU A 397 -48.78 -10.39 -29.40
N LYS A 398 -49.44 -10.49 -28.24
CA LYS A 398 -50.91 -10.39 -28.13
C LYS A 398 -51.44 -9.06 -28.67
N LYS A 399 -50.76 -7.95 -28.39
CA LYS A 399 -51.13 -6.62 -28.90
C LYS A 399 -50.98 -6.54 -30.42
N MET A 400 -49.88 -7.07 -30.98
CA MET A 400 -49.66 -7.11 -32.42
C MET A 400 -50.74 -7.94 -33.12
N TRP A 401 -51.07 -9.12 -32.57
CA TRP A 401 -52.09 -9.99 -33.13
C TRP A 401 -53.48 -9.35 -33.12
N LEU A 402 -53.86 -8.72 -32.00
CA LEU A 402 -55.10 -7.92 -31.92
C LEU A 402 -55.14 -6.76 -32.92
N GLN A 403 -53.98 -6.16 -33.22
CA GLN A 403 -53.88 -5.09 -34.22
C GLN A 403 -54.04 -5.63 -35.65
N GLU A 404 -53.47 -6.79 -35.93
CA GLU A 404 -53.61 -7.49 -37.20
C GLU A 404 -55.06 -7.95 -37.45
N GLU A 405 -55.73 -8.53 -36.44
CA GLU A 405 -57.15 -8.88 -36.51
C GLU A 405 -58.04 -7.67 -36.83
N ARG A 406 -57.73 -6.50 -36.23
CA ARG A 406 -58.44 -5.25 -36.53
C ARG A 406 -58.21 -4.78 -37.96
N GLN A 407 -57.00 -4.93 -38.49
CA GLN A 407 -56.68 -4.57 -39.88
C GLN A 407 -57.40 -5.50 -40.87
N ILE A 408 -57.43 -6.80 -40.60
CA ILE A 408 -58.16 -7.78 -41.42
C ILE A 408 -59.67 -7.48 -41.40
N SER A 409 -60.24 -7.20 -40.23
CA SER A 409 -61.66 -6.86 -40.08
C SER A 409 -62.04 -5.58 -40.83
N ALA A 410 -61.15 -4.59 -40.87
CA ALA A 410 -61.36 -3.33 -41.59
C ALA A 410 -61.32 -3.52 -43.13
N GLN A 411 -60.57 -4.49 -43.64
CA GLN A 411 -60.50 -4.80 -45.07
C GLN A 411 -61.72 -5.58 -45.59
N ALA A 412 -62.38 -6.36 -44.74
CA ALA A 412 -63.55 -7.16 -45.11
C ALA A 412 -64.87 -6.36 -45.25
N SER A 413 -64.83 -5.03 -45.02
CA SER A 413 -66.01 -4.14 -45.03
C SER A 413 -66.19 -3.36 -46.34
N PHE A 414 -65.56 -3.80 -47.44
CA PHE A 414 -65.68 -3.21 -48.77
C PHE A 414 -66.50 -4.07 -49.73
#